data_AF-A0A523MSV3-F1
#
_entry.id   AF-A0A523MSV3-F1
#
_cell.length_a   1.000
_cell.length_b   1.000
_cell.length_c   1.000
_cell.angle_alpha   90.00
_cell.angle_beta   90.00
_cell.angle_gamma   90.00
#
_symmetry.space_group_name_H-M   'P 1'
#
loop_
_entity.id
_entity.type
_entity.pdbx_description
1 polymer ?
#
loop_
_entity_poly.entity_id
_entity_poly.type
_entity_poly.pdbx_seq_one_letter_code
_entity_poly.pdbx_strand_id
1 'polypeptide(L)' 'MFYEVRIKNPDGSLKKVVTQSTLQKLHWENFQKAEDGIGLVTASRPQVPAWVKQNLDAIYPESGDNY' A
#
# COMPACT_ATOMS: atom_id res chain seq x y z
N MET A 1 -0.11 3.46 15.98
CA MET A 1 0.76 3.74 17.16
C MET A 1 1.76 2.59 17.28
N PHE A 2 3.07 2.86 17.30
CA PHE A 2 4.10 1.83 17.41
C PHE A 2 4.51 1.68 18.88
N TYR A 3 4.56 0.44 19.39
CA TYR A 3 5.00 0.15 20.75
C TYR A 3 6.44 -0.37 20.73
N GLU A 4 7.20 -0.05 21.76
CA GLU A 4 8.57 -0.57 21.88
C GLU A 4 8.58 -2.09 21.96
N VAL A 5 9.51 -2.71 21.22
CA VAL A 5 9.66 -4.16 21.17
C VAL A 5 10.95 -4.55 21.86
N ARG A 6 10.85 -5.40 22.88
CA ARG A 6 12.00 -5.95 23.60
C ARG A 6 12.29 -7.35 23.07
N ILE A 7 13.45 -7.51 22.45
CA ILE A 7 13.96 -8.80 21.99
C ILE A 7 14.78 -9.39 23.13
N LYS A 8 14.40 -10.58 23.57
CA LYS A 8 15.13 -11.36 24.57
C LYS A 8 15.94 -12.45 23.91
N ASN A 9 17.02 -12.85 24.58
CA ASN A 9 17.75 -14.06 24.26
C ASN A 9 16.97 -15.29 24.79
N PRO A 10 17.31 -16.51 24.34
CA PRO A 10 16.68 -17.75 24.82
C PRO A 10 16.84 -17.98 26.32
N ASP A 11 17.89 -17.43 26.93
CA ASP A 11 18.14 -17.44 28.37
C ASP A 11 17.27 -16.43 29.16
N GLY A 12 16.41 -15.67 28.48
CA GLY A 12 15.54 -14.66 29.07
C GLY A 12 16.21 -13.29 29.29
N SER A 13 17.51 -13.15 29.01
CA SER A 13 18.22 -11.87 29.10
C SER A 13 17.78 -10.91 27.99
N LEU A 14 17.84 -9.61 28.26
CA LEU A 14 17.45 -8.58 27.29
C LEU A 14 18.55 -8.44 26.23
N LYS A 15 18.24 -8.80 24.98
CA LYS A 15 19.18 -8.69 23.86
C LYS A 15 19.18 -7.30 23.26
N LYS A 16 17.99 -6.75 23.01
CA LYS A 16 17.82 -5.47 22.30
C LYS A 16 16.45 -4.88 22.61
N VAL A 17 16.40 -3.56 22.72
CA VAL A 17 15.14 -2.81 22.69
C VAL A 17 15.07 -2.08 21.34
N VAL A 18 13.99 -2.31 20.61
CA VAL A 18 13.67 -1.58 19.39
C VAL A 18 12.69 -0.49 19.76
N THR A 19 13.15 0.76 19.69
CA THR A 19 12.37 1.93 20.07
C THR A 19 11.26 2.20 19.06
N GLN A 20 10.25 2.96 19.50
CA GLN A 20 9.17 3.43 18.66
C GLN A 20 9.67 4.15 17.40
N SER A 21 10.66 5.04 17.54
CA SER A 21 11.22 5.80 16.41
C SER A 21 11.87 4.89 15.37
N THR A 22 12.53 3.83 15.81
CA THR A 22 13.16 2.85 14.92
C THR A 22 12.10 2.08 14.13
N LEU A 23 11.04 1.63 14.80
CA LEU A 23 9.93 0.90 14.17
C LEU A 23 9.19 1.77 13.15
N GLN A 24 8.94 3.04 13.50
CA GLN A 24 8.31 3.99 12.60
C GLN A 24 9.15 4.23 11.34
N LYS A 25 10.46 4.43 11.51
CA LYS A 25 11.38 4.60 10.38
C LYS A 25 11.37 3.36 9.48
N LEU A 26 11.51 2.17 10.07
CA LEU A 26 11.54 0.91 9.34
C LEU A 26 10.22 0.63 8.59
N HIS A 27 9.09 1.00 9.19
CA HIS A 27 7.78 0.89 8.55
C HIS A 27 7.70 1.75 7.28
N TRP A 28 8.04 3.04 7.38
CA TRP A 28 7.95 3.95 6.24
C TRP A 28 8.97 3.64 5.14
N GLU A 29 10.17 3.19 5.50
CA GLU A 29 11.16 2.72 4.52
C GLU A 29 10.66 1.48 3.75
N ASN A 30 10.04 0.53 4.45
CA ASN A 30 9.47 -0.66 3.81
C ASN A 30 8.23 -0.31 2.97
N PHE A 31 7.40 0.61 3.45
CA PHE A 31 6.24 1.11 2.73
C PHE A 31 6.66 1.77 1.41
N GLN A 32 7.64 2.69 1.45
CA GLN A 32 8.17 3.34 0.24
C GLN A 32 8.72 2.33 -0.76
N LYS A 33 9.53 1.36 -0.29
CA LYS A 33 10.03 0.27 -1.17
C LYS A 33 8.92 -0.57 -1.78
N ALA A 34 7.85 -0.84 -1.03
CA ALA A 34 6.71 -1.57 -1.53
C ALA A 34 5.93 -0.75 -2.56
N GLU A 35 5.72 0.55 -2.32
CA GLU A 35 5.09 1.45 -3.29
C GLU A 35 5.92 1.58 -4.57
N ASP A 36 7.24 1.74 -4.46
CA ASP A 36 8.15 1.78 -5.62
C ASP A 36 8.06 0.48 -6.44
N GLY A 37 7.90 -0.68 -5.78
CA GLY A 37 7.69 -1.98 -6.43
C GLY A 37 6.29 -2.21 -7.01
N ILE A 38 5.30 -1.42 -6.58
CA ILE A 38 3.94 -1.40 -7.15
C ILE A 38 3.91 -0.56 -8.45
N GLY A 39 4.97 0.18 -8.75
CA GLY A 39 5.15 0.93 -10.00
C GLY A 39 5.21 0.07 -11.27
N LEU A 40 4.41 0.44 -12.27
CA LEU A 40 4.26 -0.11 -13.62
C LEU A 40 3.77 -1.57 -13.79
N VAL A 41 4.18 -2.53 -12.97
CA VAL A 41 3.94 -3.97 -13.26
C VAL A 41 2.66 -4.51 -12.61
N THR A 42 2.21 -3.94 -11.50
CA THR A 42 0.98 -4.38 -10.80
C THR A 42 -0.26 -3.57 -11.13
N ALA A 43 -0.14 -2.52 -11.94
CA ALA A 43 -1.26 -1.87 -12.59
C ALA A 43 -1.79 -2.74 -13.75
N SER A 44 -2.01 -4.04 -13.54
CA SER A 44 -3.05 -4.73 -14.31
C SER A 44 -4.33 -4.01 -13.92
N ARG A 45 -4.76 -3.05 -14.74
CA ARG A 45 -6.05 -2.39 -14.55
C ARG A 45 -7.05 -3.50 -14.25
N PRO A 46 -7.67 -3.57 -13.06
CA PRO A 46 -8.69 -4.57 -12.82
C PRO A 46 -9.70 -4.40 -13.95
N GLN A 47 -9.85 -5.43 -14.77
CA GLN A 47 -10.67 -5.36 -15.97
C GLN A 47 -12.07 -4.99 -15.48
N VAL A 48 -12.47 -3.74 -15.74
CA VAL A 48 -13.75 -3.22 -15.26
C VAL A 48 -14.83 -4.13 -15.86
N PRO A 49 -15.67 -4.77 -15.02
CA PRO A 49 -16.73 -5.63 -15.53
C PRO A 49 -17.60 -4.85 -16.52
N ALA A 50 -17.95 -5.48 -17.64
CA ALA A 50 -18.63 -4.81 -18.74
C ALA A 50 -19.92 -4.09 -18.31
N TRP A 51 -20.64 -4.63 -17.34
CA TRP A 51 -21.86 -4.03 -16.79
C TRP A 51 -21.60 -2.69 -16.08
N VAL A 52 -20.45 -2.52 -15.43
CA VAL A 52 -20.08 -1.27 -14.75
C VAL A 52 -19.84 -0.19 -15.80
N LYS A 53 -19.09 -0.53 -16.86
CA LYS A 53 -18.83 0.39 -17.96
C LYS A 53 -20.13 0.80 -18.68
N GLN A 54 -20.98 -0.17 -19.02
CA GLN A 54 -22.27 0.11 -19.67
C GLN A 54 -23.19 0.99 -18.83
N ASN A 55 -23.22 0.79 -17.51
CA ASN A 55 -24.00 1.64 -16.62
C ASN A 55 -23.43 3.07 -16.56
N LEU A 56 -22.11 3.22 -16.52
CA LEU A 56 -21.46 4.53 -16.54
C LEU A 56 -21.68 5.25 -17.89
N ASP A 57 -21.57 4.55 -19.01
CA ASP A 57 -21.82 5.10 -20.35
C ASP A 57 -23.29 5.53 -20.51
N ALA A 58 -24.24 4.88 -19.81
CA ALA A 58 -25.65 5.27 -19.79
C ALA A 58 -25.93 6.51 -18.92
N ILE A 59 -25.18 6.67 -17.81
CA ILE A 59 -25.31 7.81 -16.89
C ILE A 59 -24.56 9.04 -17.44
N TYR A 60 -23.41 8.81 -18.07
CA TYR A 60 -22.52 9.81 -18.63
C TYR A 60 -22.29 9.51 -20.12
N PRO A 61 -23.31 9.68 -20.97
CA PRO A 61 -23.08 9.58 -22.41
C PRO A 61 -22.02 10.61 -22.78
N GLU A 62 -20.92 10.19 -23.38
CA GLU A 62 -19.89 11.12 -23.84
C GLU A 62 -20.57 12.13 -24.78
N SER A 63 -20.75 13.36 -24.29
CA SER A 63 -21.14 14.48 -25.11
C SER A 63 -19.96 14.72 -26.05
N GLY A 64 -20.07 14.17 -27.26
CA GLY A 64 -19.16 14.45 -28.36
C GLY A 64 -19.23 15.93 -28.71
N ASP A 65 -18.53 16.77 -27.95
CA ASP A 65 -18.08 18.05 -28.43
C ASP A 65 -16.83 17.79 -29.28
N ASN A 66 -17.08 17.86 -30.59
CA ASN A 66 -16.10 17.84 -31.66
C ASN A 66 -14.91 18.77 -31.37
N TYR A 67 -13.70 18.24 -31.48
CA TYR A 67 -12.50 18.98 -31.86
C TYR A 67 -11.79 18.23 -32.99
#